data_AF-A0AAN6HZF4-F1
#
_entry.id   AF-A0AAN6HZF4-F1
#
_cell.length_a   1.000
_cell.length_b   1.000
_cell.length_c   1.000
_cell.angle_alpha   90.00
_cell.angle_beta   90.00
_cell.angle_gamma   90.00
#
_symmetry.space_group_name_H-M   'P 1'
#
loop_
_entity.id
_entity.type
_entity.pdbx_description
1 polymer ?
#
loop_
_entity_poly.entity_id
_entity_poly.type
_entity_poly.pdbx_seq_one_letter_code
_entity_poly.pdbx_strand_id
1 'polypeptide(L)'
;MVSFNEAPDESIRSPLPLLNNVYRYNRVNWYTASTEGLGLKGPAIITQFLGGPSRDYDQGYIKAQPYGSSFNTFAFEVNYFDTIMKFSISAVALVAAKASAITFYASNSSTALEEFAVSGVTGWSNPQFASIYHTCNETNARMIRAGLKDSLEAAAYARARLTEYGKDDEIYERWFGNGSIYEVIGTIDWLVEASKDSLLYRCDDIDGECAANPTTYPGYHREDASGETVICDLFYTSKKPLANMCFDGSIVSTGPKHYAGIDLLHRYLHVPYMSSDGYIAEYFEELDEILDVAQTNSSFAVRNVDSFLYYIAEVYSEAVIPGGCLGDL
;
A
#
# COMPACT_ATOMS: atom_id res chain seq x y z
N MET A 1 -6.74 -54.74 -43.24
CA MET A 1 -8.19 -54.56 -43.05
C MET A 1 -8.58 -55.15 -41.72
N VAL A 2 -8.63 -54.36 -40.64
CA VAL A 2 -9.60 -54.45 -39.53
C VAL A 2 -9.61 -53.07 -38.87
N SER A 3 -10.83 -52.59 -38.65
CA SER A 3 -11.26 -51.29 -38.10
C SER A 3 -11.11 -51.21 -36.58
N PHE A 4 -10.92 -50.01 -36.03
CA PHE A 4 -11.52 -49.62 -34.74
C PHE A 4 -11.91 -48.13 -34.75
N ASN A 5 -13.21 -47.92 -34.89
CA ASN A 5 -14.12 -47.01 -34.18
C ASN A 5 -13.70 -45.55 -33.89
N GLU A 6 -14.35 -44.65 -34.62
CA GLU A 6 -14.71 -43.30 -34.16
C GLU A 6 -15.96 -43.36 -33.26
N ALA A 7 -15.96 -42.56 -32.20
CA ALA A 7 -17.13 -42.07 -31.45
C ALA A 7 -16.73 -40.79 -30.68
N PRO A 8 -17.69 -39.91 -30.33
CA PRO A 8 -17.57 -38.48 -30.66
C PRO A 8 -17.34 -37.53 -29.47
N ASP A 9 -16.97 -36.31 -29.88
CA ASP A 9 -17.07 -35.00 -29.23
C ASP A 9 -18.14 -34.84 -28.13
N GLU A 10 -17.70 -34.57 -26.90
CA GLU A 10 -18.50 -33.95 -25.84
C GLU A 10 -17.81 -32.68 -25.31
N SER A 11 -18.25 -31.57 -25.88
CA SER A 11 -18.53 -30.27 -25.25
C SER A 11 -17.72 -29.88 -24.00
N ILE A 12 -16.79 -28.96 -24.24
CA ILE A 12 -16.25 -27.99 -23.30
C ILE A 12 -17.38 -27.25 -22.58
N ARG A 13 -17.46 -27.37 -21.25
CA ARG A 13 -18.13 -26.39 -20.37
C ARG A 13 -17.21 -26.04 -19.22
N SER A 14 -16.42 -25.00 -19.42
CA SER A 14 -15.83 -24.19 -18.36
C SER A 14 -16.88 -23.18 -17.85
N PRO A 15 -17.08 -23.01 -16.54
CA PRO A 15 -17.70 -21.81 -16.01
C PRO A 15 -16.62 -20.76 -15.73
N LEU A 16 -16.57 -19.73 -16.57
CA LEU A 16 -15.98 -18.43 -16.24
C LEU A 16 -16.84 -17.76 -15.15
N PRO A 17 -16.27 -17.14 -14.11
CA PRO A 17 -17.01 -16.18 -13.30
C PRO A 17 -17.19 -14.88 -14.09
N LEU A 18 -18.44 -14.61 -14.49
CA LEU A 18 -18.87 -13.31 -14.98
C LEU A 18 -18.91 -12.33 -13.81
N LEU A 19 -18.05 -11.30 -13.85
CA LEU A 19 -18.20 -10.07 -13.09
C LEU A 19 -19.47 -9.36 -13.55
N ASN A 20 -20.61 -9.68 -12.93
CA ASN A 20 -21.85 -8.93 -13.08
C ASN A 20 -21.99 -7.92 -11.94
N ASN A 21 -21.76 -6.65 -12.29
CA ASN A 21 -22.19 -5.48 -11.55
C ASN A 21 -23.69 -5.59 -11.21
N VAL A 22 -24.01 -5.69 -9.91
CA VAL A 22 -25.35 -5.42 -9.41
C VAL A 22 -25.27 -4.19 -8.50
N TYR A 23 -25.52 -3.02 -9.07
CA TYR A 23 -25.90 -1.83 -8.32
C TYR A 23 -27.23 -2.10 -7.61
N ARG A 24 -27.19 -2.40 -6.31
CA ARG A 24 -28.37 -2.25 -5.44
C ARG A 24 -28.37 -0.85 -4.83
N TYR A 25 -29.24 -0.01 -5.36
CA TYR A 25 -29.68 1.22 -4.70
C TYR A 25 -30.29 0.89 -3.33
N ASN A 26 -29.60 1.25 -2.25
CA ASN A 26 -30.24 1.33 -0.93
C ASN A 26 -30.99 2.66 -0.82
N ARG A 27 -32.32 2.58 -0.84
CA ARG A 27 -33.22 3.67 -0.42
C ARG A 27 -33.05 3.87 1.09
N VAL A 28 -32.47 4.99 1.49
CA VAL A 28 -32.51 5.49 2.86
C VAL A 28 -33.89 6.10 3.09
N ASN A 29 -34.73 5.45 3.89
CA ASN A 29 -35.95 6.05 4.42
C ASN A 29 -35.58 6.95 5.60
N TRP A 30 -35.80 8.25 5.41
CA TRP A 30 -35.76 9.24 6.48
C TRP A 30 -37.04 9.12 7.32
N TYR A 31 -36.90 8.79 8.61
CA TYR A 31 -37.96 9.05 9.59
C TYR A 31 -37.65 10.37 10.30
N THR A 32 -38.46 11.38 9.99
CA THR A 32 -38.53 12.64 10.75
C THR A 32 -39.35 12.41 12.02
N ALA A 33 -38.75 12.56 13.20
CA ALA A 33 -39.48 12.63 14.46
C ALA A 33 -39.96 14.07 14.70
N SER A 34 -41.28 14.25 14.70
CA SER A 34 -41.95 15.51 15.05
C SER A 34 -42.05 15.67 16.57
N THR A 35 -41.74 16.87 17.06
CA THR A 35 -41.99 17.30 18.43
C THR A 35 -43.47 17.62 18.65
N GLU A 36 -44.15 16.84 19.47
CA GLU A 36 -45.39 17.25 20.14
C GLU A 36 -45.23 17.08 21.65
N GLY A 37 -45.37 18.18 22.37
CA GLY A 37 -45.37 18.20 23.83
C GLY A 37 -46.79 18.12 24.38
N LEU A 38 -46.97 17.39 25.47
CA LEU A 38 -48.04 17.58 26.44
C LEU A 38 -47.53 17.14 27.81
N GLY A 39 -47.60 18.06 28.79
CA GLY A 39 -47.22 17.78 30.17
C GLY A 39 -48.30 17.08 30.98
N LEU A 40 -47.94 16.63 32.18
CA LEU A 40 -48.56 16.97 33.48
C LEU A 40 -48.06 16.05 34.64
N LYS A 41 -47.49 16.70 35.67
CA LYS A 41 -47.64 16.50 37.14
C LYS A 41 -47.22 15.18 37.86
N GLY A 42 -45.99 15.20 38.40
CA GLY A 42 -45.56 14.97 39.82
C GLY A 42 -45.82 13.63 40.57
N PRO A 43 -45.26 13.41 41.80
CA PRO A 43 -44.23 14.16 42.54
C PRO A 43 -43.03 13.31 43.08
N ALA A 44 -41.93 14.04 43.32
CA ALA A 44 -40.91 13.93 44.39
C ALA A 44 -40.32 12.57 44.85
N ILE A 45 -38.99 12.44 44.73
CA ILE A 45 -38.11 12.05 45.85
C ILE A 45 -36.87 12.96 45.85
N ILE A 46 -36.59 13.51 47.02
CA ILE A 46 -35.43 14.35 47.38
C ILE A 46 -34.30 13.43 47.85
N THR A 47 -33.10 13.60 47.31
CA THR A 47 -31.86 13.49 48.12
C THR A 47 -30.82 14.48 47.62
N GLN A 48 -30.08 15.02 48.57
CA GLN A 48 -29.32 16.27 48.53
C GLN A 48 -27.81 16.00 48.56
N PHE A 49 -27.04 16.88 47.88
CA PHE A 49 -25.63 17.29 48.13
C PHE A 49 -24.53 16.20 48.01
N LEU A 50 -23.32 16.41 47.45
CA LEU A 50 -22.33 17.51 47.51
C LEU A 50 -21.49 17.46 46.20
N GLY A 51 -21.19 18.55 45.49
CA GLY A 51 -20.05 19.44 45.75
C GLY A 51 -18.96 19.28 44.67
N GLY A 52 -18.73 20.31 43.85
CA GLY A 52 -17.79 20.35 42.70
C GLY A 52 -16.28 20.47 43.08
N PRO A 53 -15.38 21.06 42.26
CA PRO A 53 -15.63 22.04 41.20
C PRO A 53 -15.03 21.74 39.81
N SER A 54 -15.61 22.48 38.86
CA SER A 54 -15.33 22.71 37.46
C SER A 54 -13.98 23.37 37.16
N ARG A 55 -13.46 23.15 35.95
CA ARG A 55 -12.59 24.10 35.24
C ARG A 55 -13.16 24.40 33.85
N ASP A 56 -13.14 25.69 33.56
CA ASP A 56 -13.76 26.40 32.45
C ASP A 56 -13.26 25.98 31.06
N TYR A 57 -14.20 25.91 30.12
CA TYR A 57 -13.96 26.00 28.68
C TYR A 57 -14.35 27.41 28.24
N ASP A 58 -13.38 28.19 27.77
CA ASP A 58 -13.60 29.53 27.24
C ASP A 58 -14.07 29.46 25.78
N GLN A 59 -15.23 30.05 25.50
CA GLN A 59 -15.84 30.14 24.18
C GLN A 59 -15.32 31.39 23.43
N GLY A 60 -14.51 31.17 22.40
CA GLY A 60 -14.13 32.21 21.43
C GLY A 60 -15.09 32.25 20.24
N TYR A 61 -15.96 33.25 20.20
CA TYR A 61 -16.82 33.57 19.06
C TYR A 61 -16.00 34.19 17.91
N ILE A 62 -16.01 33.57 16.72
CA ILE A 62 -15.54 34.19 15.48
C ILE A 62 -16.74 34.73 14.71
N LYS A 63 -16.81 36.07 14.60
CA LYS A 63 -17.75 36.79 13.74
C LYS A 63 -17.28 36.72 12.27
N ALA A 64 -18.18 36.32 11.39
CA ALA A 64 -18.06 36.50 9.95
C ALA A 64 -18.52 37.91 9.53
N GLN A 65 -17.78 38.54 8.62
CA GLN A 65 -18.24 39.68 7.79
C GLN A 65 -17.65 39.56 6.36
N PRO A 66 -18.32 40.11 5.33
CA PRO A 66 -18.25 39.61 3.96
C PRO A 66 -17.50 40.51 2.96
N TYR A 67 -17.13 39.89 1.83
CA TYR A 67 -16.93 40.40 0.45
C TYR A 67 -16.46 41.84 0.21
N GLY A 68 -15.33 41.97 -0.51
CA GLY A 68 -14.91 43.19 -1.20
C GLY A 68 -13.91 42.88 -2.32
N SER A 69 -14.40 42.94 -3.57
CA SER A 69 -13.67 42.76 -4.82
C SER A 69 -12.83 43.99 -5.21
N SER A 70 -11.60 43.78 -5.69
CA SER A 70 -10.90 44.76 -6.54
C SER A 70 -9.88 44.06 -7.45
N PHE A 71 -10.19 44.00 -8.74
CA PHE A 71 -9.27 43.63 -9.82
C PHE A 71 -8.42 44.86 -10.18
N ASN A 72 -7.09 44.73 -10.15
CA ASN A 72 -6.17 45.72 -10.73
C ASN A 72 -5.56 45.14 -12.00
N THR A 73 -5.96 45.72 -13.14
CA THR A 73 -5.40 45.47 -14.47
C THR A 73 -4.17 46.37 -14.65
N PHE A 74 -2.98 45.79 -14.79
CA PHE A 74 -1.78 46.53 -15.18
C PHE A 74 -1.63 46.47 -16.71
N ALA A 75 -1.81 47.62 -17.37
CA ALA A 75 -1.43 47.83 -18.76
C ALA A 75 0.03 48.29 -18.82
N PHE A 76 0.87 47.59 -19.60
CA PHE A 76 2.21 48.04 -19.96
C PHE A 76 2.15 48.69 -21.35
N GLU A 77 2.40 49.99 -21.41
CA GLU A 77 2.72 50.71 -22.65
C GLU A 77 4.20 50.50 -22.99
N VAL A 78 4.49 50.09 -24.22
CA VAL A 78 5.87 50.00 -24.75
C VAL A 78 6.01 51.08 -25.82
N ASN A 79 6.81 52.11 -25.54
CA ASN A 79 7.14 53.16 -26.48
C ASN A 79 8.21 52.69 -27.47
N TYR A 80 7.90 52.86 -28.76
CA TYR A 80 8.73 52.54 -29.91
C TYR A 80 9.59 53.75 -30.26
N PHE A 81 10.92 53.62 -30.24
CA PHE A 81 11.85 54.63 -30.77
C PHE A 81 12.75 53.97 -31.82
N ASP A 82 12.56 54.42 -33.07
CA ASP A 82 13.37 54.10 -34.23
C ASP A 82 14.78 54.70 -34.11
N THR A 83 15.81 53.89 -34.32
CA THR A 83 17.11 54.39 -34.82
C THR A 83 17.75 53.34 -35.71
N ILE A 84 17.85 53.69 -36.99
CA ILE A 84 18.41 52.86 -38.07
C ILE A 84 19.93 52.83 -37.94
N MET A 85 20.51 51.67 -37.63
CA MET A 85 21.94 51.41 -37.73
C MET A 85 22.18 50.32 -38.78
N LYS A 86 22.78 50.72 -39.90
CA LYS A 86 23.17 49.82 -40.99
C LYS A 86 24.41 49.03 -40.56
N PHE A 87 24.24 47.74 -40.29
CA PHE A 87 25.36 46.80 -40.13
C PHE A 87 25.41 45.82 -41.31
N SER A 88 26.62 45.71 -41.87
CA SER A 88 26.97 44.81 -42.96
C SER A 88 26.83 43.35 -42.52
N ILE A 89 26.00 42.57 -43.20
CA ILE A 89 25.75 41.16 -42.87
C ILE A 89 26.85 40.32 -43.53
N SER A 90 27.93 40.02 -42.79
CA SER A 90 28.75 38.85 -43.07
C SER A 90 27.92 37.61 -42.72
N ALA A 91 27.73 36.73 -43.70
CA ALA A 91 27.02 35.47 -43.55
C ALA A 91 27.77 34.54 -42.57
N VAL A 92 27.40 34.60 -41.28
CA VAL A 92 27.75 33.57 -40.31
C VAL A 92 26.74 32.44 -40.51
N ALA A 93 27.24 31.27 -40.89
CA ALA A 93 26.45 30.06 -40.96
C ALA A 93 25.84 29.78 -39.58
N LEU A 94 24.52 29.95 -39.45
CA LEU A 94 23.77 29.42 -38.32
C LEU A 94 23.85 27.89 -38.38
N VAL A 95 24.77 27.31 -37.62
CA VAL A 95 24.61 25.92 -37.18
C VAL A 95 23.38 25.93 -36.29
N ALA A 96 22.23 25.52 -36.83
CA ALA A 96 21.04 25.27 -36.05
C ALA A 96 21.39 24.14 -35.07
N ALA A 97 21.80 24.51 -33.85
CA ALA A 97 21.82 23.60 -32.74
C ALA A 97 20.38 23.12 -32.59
N LYS A 98 20.10 21.89 -33.03
CA LYS A 98 18.90 21.18 -32.63
C LYS A 98 19.02 21.00 -31.12
N ALA A 99 18.52 21.97 -30.37
CA ALA A 99 18.17 21.76 -28.99
C ALA A 99 17.08 20.70 -29.02
N SER A 100 17.47 19.44 -28.87
CA SER A 100 16.54 18.40 -28.45
C SER A 100 16.00 18.92 -27.13
N ALA A 101 14.76 19.44 -27.13
CA ALA A 101 14.06 19.72 -25.90
C ALA A 101 14.10 18.42 -25.11
N ILE A 102 14.82 18.43 -23.98
CA ILE A 102 14.77 17.32 -23.04
C ILE A 102 13.33 17.32 -22.55
N THR A 103 12.51 16.43 -23.13
CA THR A 103 11.17 16.17 -22.62
C THR A 103 11.37 15.58 -21.24
N PHE A 104 11.24 16.41 -20.20
CA PHE A 104 11.10 15.93 -18.85
C PHE A 104 9.74 15.21 -18.80
N TYR A 105 9.76 13.89 -18.94
CA TYR A 105 8.63 13.08 -18.49
C TYR A 105 8.60 13.19 -16.98
N ALA A 106 7.80 14.12 -16.45
CA ALA A 106 7.42 14.07 -15.06
C ALA A 106 6.74 12.72 -14.83
N SER A 107 7.46 11.81 -14.17
CA SER A 107 6.92 10.51 -13.80
C SER A 107 5.85 10.78 -12.74
N ASN A 108 4.59 10.70 -13.16
CA ASN A 108 3.42 10.86 -12.29
C ASN A 108 3.18 9.59 -11.45
N SER A 109 4.26 8.91 -11.06
CA SER A 109 4.17 7.62 -10.35
C SER A 109 3.50 7.75 -8.99
N SER A 110 3.65 8.91 -8.31
CA SER A 110 2.90 9.23 -7.09
C SER A 110 1.41 9.37 -7.36
N THR A 111 0.99 10.11 -8.39
CA THR A 111 -0.44 10.25 -8.71
C THR A 111 -1.05 8.92 -9.16
N ALA A 112 -0.27 8.08 -9.83
CA ALA A 112 -0.72 6.76 -10.24
C ALA A 112 -0.80 5.78 -9.05
N LEU A 113 -0.03 6.01 -7.97
CA LEU A 113 -0.14 5.26 -6.72
C LEU A 113 -1.40 5.69 -5.96
N GLU A 114 -1.66 6.99 -5.90
CA GLU A 114 -2.90 7.56 -5.34
C GLU A 114 -4.14 7.10 -6.14
N GLU A 115 -4.09 7.10 -7.47
CA GLU A 115 -5.21 6.64 -8.31
C GLU A 115 -5.51 5.15 -8.09
N PHE A 116 -4.48 4.31 -7.99
CA PHE A 116 -4.64 2.90 -7.70
C PHE A 116 -5.27 2.68 -6.32
N ALA A 117 -4.83 3.44 -5.31
CA ALA A 117 -5.41 3.46 -3.98
C ALA A 117 -6.89 3.87 -3.95
N VAL A 118 -7.26 4.92 -4.70
CA VAL A 118 -8.63 5.48 -4.71
C VAL A 118 -9.60 4.65 -5.58
N SER A 119 -9.08 3.79 -6.45
CA SER A 119 -9.90 2.98 -7.36
C SER A 119 -10.88 2.02 -6.65
N GLY A 120 -10.69 1.77 -5.34
CA GLY A 120 -11.49 0.84 -4.56
C GLY A 120 -11.31 -0.64 -4.96
N VAL A 121 -10.45 -0.90 -5.95
CA VAL A 121 -10.16 -2.25 -6.49
C VAL A 121 -9.60 -3.16 -5.41
N THR A 122 -8.91 -2.60 -4.42
CA THR A 122 -8.22 -3.34 -3.35
C THR A 122 -9.09 -3.58 -2.12
N GLY A 123 -10.28 -2.96 -2.06
CA GLY A 123 -11.23 -3.14 -0.96
C GLY A 123 -10.97 -2.31 0.31
N TRP A 124 -9.91 -1.49 0.34
CA TRP A 124 -9.66 -0.50 1.39
C TRP A 124 -10.07 0.90 0.97
N SER A 125 -10.46 1.70 1.95
CA SER A 125 -10.93 3.07 1.71
C SER A 125 -9.79 4.10 1.78
N ASN A 126 -8.72 3.77 2.50
CA ASN A 126 -7.63 4.70 2.77
C ASN A 126 -6.26 4.01 2.90
N PRO A 127 -5.77 3.28 1.88
CA PRO A 127 -4.43 2.72 1.92
C PRO A 127 -3.38 3.83 2.03
N GLN A 128 -2.36 3.61 2.87
CA GLN A 128 -1.30 4.57 3.18
C GLN A 128 0.06 4.05 2.70
N PHE A 129 0.93 4.98 2.30
CA PHE A 129 2.26 4.65 1.83
C PHE A 129 3.32 5.51 2.52
N ALA A 130 4.46 4.89 2.84
CA ALA A 130 5.60 5.63 3.38
C ALA A 130 6.13 6.68 2.40
N SER A 131 6.62 7.78 2.94
CA SER A 131 7.25 8.83 2.14
C SER A 131 8.59 8.35 1.57
N ILE A 132 8.95 8.83 0.38
CA ILE A 132 10.27 8.57 -0.22
C ILE A 132 11.10 9.84 -0.11
N TYR A 133 12.21 9.76 0.61
CA TYR A 133 13.10 10.88 0.86
C TYR A 133 13.86 11.31 -0.41
N HIS A 134 14.24 12.59 -0.48
CA HIS A 134 14.86 13.19 -1.66
C HIS A 134 16.25 12.63 -2.01
N THR A 135 16.85 11.84 -1.12
CA THR A 135 18.09 11.08 -1.35
C THR A 135 17.90 9.99 -2.40
N CYS A 136 16.66 9.58 -2.65
CA CYS A 136 16.32 8.67 -3.73
C CYS A 136 16.18 9.44 -5.04
N ASN A 137 17.01 9.10 -6.03
CA ASN A 137 16.82 9.63 -7.38
C ASN A 137 15.47 9.14 -7.98
N GLU A 138 15.02 9.76 -9.07
CA GLU A 138 13.70 9.44 -9.64
C GLU A 138 13.58 7.99 -10.12
N THR A 139 14.67 7.36 -10.59
CA THR A 139 14.65 5.94 -10.98
C THR A 139 14.39 5.05 -9.78
N ASN A 140 15.11 5.28 -8.68
CA ASN A 140 14.95 4.56 -7.42
C ASN A 140 13.55 4.76 -6.84
N ALA A 141 13.09 6.01 -6.81
CA ALA A 141 11.75 6.36 -6.33
C ALA A 141 10.65 5.68 -7.15
N ARG A 142 10.79 5.56 -8.48
CA ARG A 142 9.85 4.83 -9.33
C ARG A 142 9.79 3.35 -9.01
N MET A 143 10.94 2.71 -8.74
CA MET A 143 10.97 1.29 -8.37
C MET A 143 10.32 1.05 -7.01
N ILE A 144 10.59 1.90 -6.02
CA ILE A 144 9.92 1.82 -4.71
C ILE A 144 8.41 1.99 -4.86
N ARG A 145 7.95 3.01 -5.61
CA ARG A 145 6.50 3.22 -5.85
C ARG A 145 5.84 2.06 -6.58
N ALA A 146 6.52 1.42 -7.54
CA ALA A 146 6.02 0.22 -8.19
C ALA A 146 5.88 -0.93 -7.19
N GLY A 147 6.91 -1.19 -6.37
CA GLY A 147 6.83 -2.16 -5.29
C GLY A 147 5.72 -1.86 -4.28
N LEU A 148 5.45 -0.59 -3.95
CA LEU A 148 4.34 -0.22 -3.07
C LEU A 148 2.96 -0.51 -3.68
N LYS A 149 2.81 -0.40 -5.01
CA LYS A 149 1.59 -0.87 -5.69
C LYS A 149 1.44 -2.37 -5.59
N ASP A 150 2.52 -3.09 -5.89
CA ASP A 150 2.59 -4.54 -5.80
C ASP A 150 2.25 -5.02 -4.36
N SER A 151 2.72 -4.28 -3.34
CA SER A 151 2.42 -4.53 -1.93
C SER A 151 0.91 -4.49 -1.67
N LEU A 152 0.25 -3.44 -2.16
CA LEU A 152 -1.19 -3.25 -1.99
C LEU A 152 -1.99 -4.31 -2.76
N GLU A 153 -1.55 -4.68 -3.97
CA GLU A 153 -2.15 -5.75 -4.76
C GLU A 153 -2.06 -7.10 -4.04
N ALA A 154 -0.86 -7.51 -3.63
CA ALA A 154 -0.66 -8.78 -2.93
C ALA A 154 -1.45 -8.85 -1.62
N ALA A 155 -1.45 -7.77 -0.83
CA ALA A 155 -2.25 -7.68 0.37
C ALA A 155 -3.76 -7.78 0.08
N ALA A 156 -4.25 -7.18 -1.01
CA ALA A 156 -5.66 -7.24 -1.38
C ALA A 156 -6.10 -8.69 -1.68
N TYR A 157 -5.29 -9.44 -2.42
CA TYR A 157 -5.55 -10.86 -2.68
C TYR A 157 -5.53 -11.69 -1.39
N ALA A 158 -4.53 -11.48 -0.52
CA ALA A 158 -4.44 -12.14 0.78
C ALA A 158 -5.69 -11.89 1.63
N ARG A 159 -6.11 -10.62 1.77
CA ARG A 159 -7.32 -10.25 2.51
C ARG A 159 -8.58 -10.84 1.88
N ALA A 160 -8.72 -10.78 0.56
CA ALA A 160 -9.88 -11.31 -0.14
C ALA A 160 -10.05 -12.81 0.11
N ARG A 161 -8.98 -13.61 -0.06
CA ARG A 161 -9.00 -15.05 0.21
C ARG A 161 -9.36 -15.33 1.67
N LEU A 162 -8.74 -14.59 2.61
CA LEU A 162 -9.03 -14.73 4.03
C LEU A 162 -10.51 -14.48 4.36
N THR A 163 -11.12 -13.46 3.75
CA THR A 163 -12.55 -13.16 3.94
C THR A 163 -13.49 -14.15 3.25
N GLU A 164 -13.05 -14.80 2.17
CA GLU A 164 -13.86 -15.76 1.41
C GLU A 164 -13.87 -17.15 2.06
N TYR A 165 -12.70 -17.65 2.43
CA TYR A 165 -12.54 -19.04 2.90
C TYR A 165 -12.33 -19.14 4.42
N GLY A 166 -11.91 -18.06 5.06
CA GLY A 166 -11.69 -18.03 6.50
C GLY A 166 -10.53 -18.91 6.94
N LYS A 167 -10.63 -19.42 8.17
CA LYS A 167 -9.57 -20.21 8.81
C LYS A 167 -9.52 -21.67 8.36
N ASP A 168 -10.54 -22.12 7.62
CA ASP A 168 -10.67 -23.50 7.13
C ASP A 168 -10.02 -23.64 5.74
N ASP A 169 -9.39 -22.57 5.25
CA ASP A 169 -8.59 -22.54 4.03
C ASP A 169 -7.26 -23.27 4.21
N GLU A 170 -6.87 -24.09 3.23
CA GLU A 170 -5.64 -24.89 3.32
C GLU A 170 -4.36 -24.03 3.36
N ILE A 171 -4.36 -22.87 2.68
CA ILE A 171 -3.23 -21.93 2.73
C ILE A 171 -3.19 -21.26 4.11
N TYR A 172 -4.33 -20.88 4.66
CA TYR A 172 -4.39 -20.34 6.02
C TYR A 172 -3.85 -21.33 7.05
N GLU A 173 -4.35 -22.57 7.04
CA GLU A 173 -3.90 -23.62 7.97
C GLU A 173 -2.40 -23.90 7.83
N ARG A 174 -1.84 -23.81 6.61
CA ARG A 174 -0.41 -24.00 6.36
C ARG A 174 0.49 -23.02 7.11
N TRP A 175 0.16 -21.73 7.05
CA TRP A 175 1.03 -20.68 7.58
C TRP A 175 0.67 -20.24 8.99
N PHE A 176 -0.57 -20.48 9.41
CA PHE A 176 -1.11 -19.99 10.67
C PHE A 176 -1.78 -21.07 11.54
N GLY A 177 -1.99 -22.28 11.01
CA GLY A 177 -2.69 -23.36 11.72
C GLY A 177 -4.07 -22.94 12.20
N ASN A 178 -4.41 -23.29 13.44
CA ASN A 178 -5.65 -22.86 14.09
C ASN A 178 -5.51 -21.49 14.79
N GLY A 179 -4.65 -20.61 14.27
CA GLY A 179 -4.39 -19.28 14.80
C GLY A 179 -5.59 -18.35 14.63
N SER A 180 -5.58 -17.22 15.34
CA SER A 180 -6.69 -16.26 15.29
C SER A 180 -6.76 -15.55 13.93
N ILE A 181 -7.83 -15.79 13.17
CA ILE A 181 -8.09 -15.09 11.91
C ILE A 181 -8.16 -13.57 12.09
N TYR A 182 -8.61 -13.12 13.26
CA TYR A 182 -8.69 -11.71 13.59
C TYR A 182 -7.31 -11.07 13.77
N GLU A 183 -6.31 -11.81 14.25
CA GLU A 183 -4.92 -11.32 14.32
C GLU A 183 -4.35 -11.20 12.89
N VAL A 184 -4.61 -12.18 12.02
CA VAL A 184 -4.12 -12.16 10.63
C VAL A 184 -4.76 -11.03 9.81
N ILE A 185 -6.09 -10.96 9.75
CA ILE A 185 -6.78 -9.90 8.98
C ILE A 185 -6.48 -8.52 9.54
N GLY A 186 -6.42 -8.38 10.87
CA GLY A 186 -6.10 -7.13 11.54
C GLY A 186 -4.68 -6.66 11.21
N THR A 187 -3.72 -7.57 11.11
CA THR A 187 -2.34 -7.25 10.72
C THR A 187 -2.26 -6.82 9.26
N ILE A 188 -2.95 -7.51 8.34
CA ILE A 188 -3.00 -7.11 6.92
C ILE A 188 -3.65 -5.73 6.75
N ASP A 189 -4.79 -5.50 7.42
CA ASP A 189 -5.47 -4.18 7.42
C ASP A 189 -4.56 -3.10 8.02
N TRP A 190 -3.86 -3.38 9.11
CA TRP A 190 -2.93 -2.46 9.76
C TRP A 190 -1.75 -2.09 8.85
N LEU A 191 -1.15 -3.06 8.17
CA LEU A 191 -0.06 -2.82 7.21
C LEU A 191 -0.48 -1.85 6.11
N VAL A 192 -1.71 -1.97 5.63
CA VAL A 192 -2.24 -1.15 4.53
C VAL A 192 -2.77 0.21 4.97
N GLU A 193 -3.60 0.29 6.01
CA GLU A 193 -4.35 1.53 6.34
C GLU A 193 -3.74 2.35 7.50
N ALA A 194 -2.86 1.80 8.32
CA ALA A 194 -2.24 2.58 9.41
C ALA A 194 -1.45 3.77 8.85
N SER A 195 -1.46 4.91 9.56
CA SER A 195 -0.74 6.12 9.13
C SER A 195 0.73 5.80 8.86
N LYS A 196 1.22 6.32 7.73
CA LYS A 196 2.62 6.22 7.31
C LYS A 196 3.33 7.57 7.36
N ASP A 197 2.77 8.56 8.06
CA ASP A 197 3.29 9.94 8.11
C ASP A 197 4.69 10.02 8.73
N SER A 198 4.98 9.13 9.69
CA SER A 198 6.29 9.02 10.34
C SER A 198 7.22 7.98 9.69
N LEU A 199 6.83 7.42 8.54
CA LEU A 199 7.58 6.39 7.83
C LEU A 199 8.26 6.98 6.59
N LEU A 200 9.55 6.69 6.47
CA LEU A 200 10.40 7.24 5.41
C LEU A 200 11.32 6.17 4.82
N TYR A 201 11.27 6.02 3.49
CA TYR A 201 12.32 5.33 2.74
C TYR A 201 13.36 6.33 2.27
N ARG A 202 14.63 6.02 2.51
CA ARG A 202 15.78 6.81 2.02
C ARG A 202 16.75 5.92 1.25
N CYS A 203 17.61 6.52 0.44
CA CYS A 203 18.49 5.79 -0.48
C CYS A 203 19.97 6.15 -0.33
N ASP A 204 20.29 7.00 0.64
CA ASP A 204 21.65 7.23 1.08
C ASP A 204 21.99 6.28 2.24
N ASP A 205 23.19 5.72 2.18
CA ASP A 205 23.71 4.83 3.22
C ASP A 205 24.26 5.64 4.40
N ILE A 206 23.35 6.30 5.12
CA ILE A 206 23.71 7.26 6.17
C ILE A 206 24.44 6.61 7.34
N ASP A 207 24.17 5.34 7.63
CA ASP A 207 24.82 4.59 8.72
C ASP A 207 25.99 3.70 8.24
N GLY A 208 26.20 3.57 6.92
CA GLY A 208 27.30 2.80 6.33
C GLY A 208 27.04 1.28 6.22
N GLU A 209 25.86 0.81 6.60
CA GLU A 209 25.50 -0.60 6.63
C GLU A 209 25.32 -1.20 5.23
N CYS A 210 24.87 -0.42 4.23
CA CYS A 210 24.82 -0.92 2.84
C CYS A 210 26.23 -1.23 2.32
N ALA A 211 27.19 -0.33 2.58
CA ALA A 211 28.58 -0.49 2.17
C ALA A 211 29.27 -1.63 2.91
N ALA A 212 28.93 -1.86 4.18
CA ALA A 212 29.43 -2.98 4.96
C ALA A 212 28.85 -4.33 4.49
N ASN A 213 27.62 -4.34 3.96
CA ASN A 213 26.86 -5.55 3.59
C ASN A 213 26.39 -5.55 2.12
N PRO A 214 27.29 -5.36 1.14
CA PRO A 214 26.94 -5.02 -0.23
C PRO A 214 26.19 -6.12 -1.01
N THR A 215 26.25 -7.37 -0.53
CA THR A 215 25.64 -8.54 -1.19
C THR A 215 24.53 -9.19 -0.40
N THR A 216 24.27 -8.72 0.82
CA THR A 216 23.30 -9.34 1.74
C THR A 216 22.20 -8.38 2.16
N TYR A 217 22.47 -7.07 2.24
CA TYR A 217 21.49 -6.09 2.71
C TYR A 217 20.88 -5.33 1.53
N PRO A 218 19.68 -5.70 1.05
CA PRO A 218 18.92 -4.86 0.13
C PRO A 218 18.44 -3.57 0.81
N GLY A 219 18.50 -3.50 2.13
CA GLY A 219 18.17 -2.31 2.91
C GLY A 219 17.98 -2.70 4.37
N TYR A 220 17.98 -1.73 5.27
CA TYR A 220 17.90 -1.96 6.71
C TYR A 220 17.01 -0.92 7.39
N HIS A 221 16.46 -1.30 8.54
CA HIS A 221 15.80 -0.38 9.44
C HIS A 221 16.84 0.37 10.28
N ARG A 222 16.69 1.70 10.46
CA ARG A 222 17.64 2.51 11.23
C ARG A 222 17.32 2.47 12.72
N GLU A 223 18.28 2.06 13.55
CA GLU A 223 18.14 2.07 15.01
C GLU A 223 18.04 3.51 15.57
N ASP A 224 18.84 4.43 15.04
CA ASP A 224 18.93 5.83 15.49
C ASP A 224 17.75 6.71 15.01
N ALA A 225 16.94 6.19 14.08
CA ALA A 225 15.77 6.87 13.53
C ALA A 225 14.66 5.84 13.23
N SER A 226 13.90 5.49 14.25
CA SER A 226 12.94 4.36 14.23
C SER A 226 11.79 4.46 13.21
N GLY A 227 11.62 5.58 12.52
CA GLY A 227 10.69 5.73 11.39
C GLY A 227 11.33 5.55 10.01
N GLU A 228 12.65 5.37 9.95
CA GLU A 228 13.41 5.37 8.71
C GLU A 228 13.89 3.98 8.31
N THR A 229 13.78 3.71 7.01
CA THR A 229 14.31 2.51 6.39
C THR A 229 15.18 2.92 5.21
N VAL A 230 16.43 2.46 5.22
CA VAL A 230 17.39 2.67 4.13
C VAL A 230 17.18 1.58 3.08
N ILE A 231 17.08 1.97 1.81
CA ILE A 231 17.03 1.08 0.65
C ILE A 231 18.39 1.15 -0.05
N CYS A 232 19.13 0.03 0.00
CA CYS A 232 20.47 -0.09 -0.58
C CYS A 232 20.43 -0.37 -2.09
N ASP A 233 21.55 -0.18 -2.77
CA ASP A 233 21.69 -0.47 -4.21
C ASP A 233 21.36 -1.92 -4.57
N LEU A 234 21.61 -2.85 -3.65
CA LEU A 234 21.26 -4.26 -3.81
C LEU A 234 19.75 -4.47 -4.00
N PHE A 235 18.87 -3.65 -3.41
CA PHE A 235 17.42 -3.76 -3.64
C PHE A 235 17.07 -3.63 -5.11
N TYR A 236 17.61 -2.61 -5.79
CA TYR A 236 17.24 -2.30 -7.18
C TYR A 236 17.75 -3.33 -8.19
N THR A 237 18.73 -4.15 -7.80
CA THR A 237 19.34 -5.15 -8.68
C THR A 237 18.87 -6.57 -8.37
N SER A 238 18.57 -6.86 -7.10
CA SER A 238 18.13 -8.18 -6.63
C SER A 238 16.62 -8.37 -6.66
N LYS A 239 15.83 -7.37 -6.25
CA LYS A 239 14.38 -7.51 -6.12
C LYS A 239 13.68 -7.46 -7.47
N LYS A 240 12.59 -8.21 -7.60
CA LYS A 240 11.78 -8.27 -8.82
C LYS A 240 10.38 -7.69 -8.62
N PRO A 241 9.73 -7.17 -9.66
CA PRO A 241 8.30 -6.87 -9.63
C PRO A 241 7.50 -8.12 -9.26
N LEU A 242 6.36 -7.93 -8.58
CA LEU A 242 5.48 -9.03 -8.19
C LEU A 242 4.95 -9.83 -9.41
N ALA A 243 4.82 -9.17 -10.56
CA ALA A 243 4.45 -9.81 -11.83
C ALA A 243 5.43 -10.90 -12.31
N ASN A 244 6.65 -10.96 -11.75
CA ASN A 244 7.61 -12.03 -12.03
C ASN A 244 7.36 -13.30 -11.21
N MET A 245 6.42 -13.27 -10.26
CA MET A 245 6.14 -14.44 -9.43
C MET A 245 5.79 -15.65 -10.29
N CYS A 246 6.31 -16.81 -9.89
CA CYS A 246 6.22 -18.08 -10.60
C CYS A 246 7.01 -18.20 -11.92
N PHE A 247 7.54 -17.09 -12.47
CA PHE A 247 8.52 -17.17 -13.57
C PHE A 247 9.95 -17.39 -13.05
N ASP A 248 10.24 -16.89 -11.85
CA ASP A 248 11.58 -16.97 -11.25
C ASP A 248 11.85 -18.29 -10.50
N GLY A 249 10.83 -19.14 -10.32
CA GLY A 249 10.90 -20.38 -9.56
C GLY A 249 9.66 -20.60 -8.69
N SER A 250 9.73 -21.54 -7.76
CA SER A 250 8.68 -21.72 -6.75
C SER A 250 8.81 -20.71 -5.61
N ILE A 251 7.76 -20.51 -4.83
CA ILE A 251 7.80 -19.64 -3.64
C ILE A 251 8.83 -20.17 -2.63
N VAL A 252 8.85 -21.49 -2.40
CA VAL A 252 9.83 -22.13 -1.51
C VAL A 252 11.26 -21.89 -1.96
N SER A 253 11.57 -22.06 -3.25
CA SER A 253 12.95 -21.91 -3.73
C SER A 253 13.41 -20.45 -3.83
N THR A 254 12.48 -19.54 -4.10
CA THR A 254 12.78 -18.14 -4.42
C THR A 254 12.68 -17.24 -3.20
N GLY A 255 11.78 -17.57 -2.27
CA GLY A 255 11.48 -16.78 -1.08
C GLY A 255 10.53 -15.60 -1.38
N PRO A 256 9.56 -15.30 -0.49
CA PRO A 256 8.64 -14.17 -0.67
C PRO A 256 9.34 -12.81 -0.80
N LYS A 257 10.40 -12.59 0.01
CA LYS A 257 11.19 -11.35 0.05
C LYS A 257 11.88 -11.04 -1.29
N HIS A 258 11.96 -11.97 -2.25
CA HIS A 258 12.52 -11.70 -3.59
C HIS A 258 11.71 -10.67 -4.39
N TYR A 259 10.39 -10.60 -4.14
CA TYR A 259 9.50 -9.68 -4.82
C TYR A 259 9.39 -8.36 -4.04
N ALA A 260 9.64 -7.25 -4.72
CA ALA A 260 9.77 -5.93 -4.13
C ALA A 260 8.54 -5.52 -3.29
N GLY A 261 7.33 -5.87 -3.73
CA GLY A 261 6.12 -5.56 -2.96
C GLY A 261 6.05 -6.28 -1.62
N ILE A 262 6.38 -7.57 -1.59
CA ILE A 262 6.38 -8.34 -0.35
C ILE A 262 7.53 -7.90 0.56
N ASP A 263 8.71 -7.60 0.01
CA ASP A 263 9.85 -7.05 0.75
C ASP A 263 9.54 -5.67 1.39
N LEU A 264 8.74 -4.83 0.73
CA LEU A 264 8.36 -3.53 1.28
C LEU A 264 7.33 -3.65 2.42
N LEU A 265 6.39 -4.60 2.36
CA LEU A 265 5.51 -4.93 3.50
C LEU A 265 6.32 -5.47 4.68
N HIS A 266 7.25 -6.38 4.40
CA HIS A 266 8.19 -6.91 5.39
C HIS A 266 8.92 -5.77 6.13
N ARG A 267 9.43 -4.78 5.39
CA ARG A 267 10.13 -3.63 5.98
C ARG A 267 9.27 -2.78 6.91
N TYR A 268 7.95 -2.73 6.71
CA TYR A 268 7.08 -2.08 7.70
C TYR A 268 7.12 -2.80 9.04
N LEU A 269 7.24 -4.12 9.07
CA LEU A 269 7.26 -4.89 10.32
C LEU A 269 8.57 -4.77 11.10
N HIS A 270 9.64 -4.24 10.51
CA HIS A 270 10.83 -3.85 11.28
C HIS A 270 10.65 -2.52 12.05
N VAL A 271 9.67 -1.69 11.66
CA VAL A 271 9.46 -0.38 12.31
C VAL A 271 8.63 -0.57 13.58
N PRO A 272 9.11 -0.15 14.77
CA PRO A 272 8.49 -0.49 16.06
C PRO A 272 7.00 -0.16 16.15
N TYR A 273 6.58 1.02 15.69
CA TYR A 273 5.16 1.40 15.70
C TYR A 273 4.29 0.48 14.83
N MET A 274 4.82 0.02 13.70
CA MET A 274 4.09 -0.85 12.78
C MET A 274 4.01 -2.29 13.28
N SER A 275 5.06 -2.80 13.93
CA SER A 275 5.07 -4.12 14.57
C SER A 275 4.45 -4.15 15.97
N SER A 276 3.99 -3.01 16.49
CA SER A 276 3.57 -2.84 17.89
C SER A 276 4.66 -3.29 18.87
N ASP A 277 5.84 -2.71 18.72
CA ASP A 277 7.04 -2.96 19.51
C ASP A 277 7.44 -4.45 19.57
N GLY A 278 7.37 -5.11 18.41
CA GLY A 278 7.71 -6.52 18.27
C GLY A 278 6.58 -7.51 18.61
N TYR A 279 5.33 -7.05 18.72
CA TYR A 279 4.18 -7.96 18.81
C TYR A 279 4.08 -8.85 17.56
N ILE A 280 4.26 -8.27 16.38
CA ILE A 280 4.55 -8.98 15.13
C ILE A 280 6.06 -8.91 14.88
N ALA A 281 6.75 -10.04 14.83
CA ALA A 281 8.21 -10.06 14.70
C ALA A 281 8.69 -11.29 13.90
N GLU A 282 9.95 -11.28 13.47
CA GLU A 282 10.64 -12.46 12.93
C GLU A 282 10.97 -13.40 14.09
N TYR A 283 9.99 -14.20 14.51
CA TYR A 283 10.19 -15.23 15.54
C TYR A 283 10.82 -16.49 14.96
N PHE A 284 10.50 -16.80 13.71
CA PHE A 284 10.95 -17.96 12.95
C PHE A 284 11.13 -17.55 11.49
N GLU A 285 12.32 -17.77 10.94
CA GLU A 285 12.67 -17.36 9.57
C GLU A 285 12.86 -18.56 8.63
N GLU A 286 13.25 -19.71 9.18
CA GLU A 286 13.48 -20.92 8.40
C GLU A 286 12.15 -21.62 8.07
N LEU A 287 12.00 -22.10 6.83
CA LEU A 287 10.74 -22.62 6.32
C LEU A 287 10.19 -23.79 7.16
N ASP A 288 11.04 -24.71 7.58
CA ASP A 288 10.64 -25.86 8.40
C ASP A 288 10.16 -25.43 9.79
N GLU A 289 10.81 -24.44 10.40
CA GLU A 289 10.37 -23.84 11.67
C GLU A 289 9.04 -23.10 11.53
N ILE A 290 8.84 -22.37 10.43
CA ILE A 290 7.57 -21.67 10.12
C ILE A 290 6.41 -22.66 9.99
N LEU A 291 6.63 -23.79 9.31
CA LEU A 291 5.62 -24.83 9.15
C LEU A 291 5.36 -25.60 10.46
N ASP A 292 6.41 -25.87 11.25
CA ASP A 292 6.25 -26.52 12.56
C ASP A 292 5.45 -25.63 13.51
N VAL A 293 5.78 -24.34 13.62
CA VAL A 293 5.09 -23.42 14.54
C VAL A 293 3.62 -23.23 14.16
N ALA A 294 3.27 -23.26 12.87
CA ALA A 294 1.87 -23.24 12.45
C ALA A 294 1.09 -24.43 13.02
N GLN A 295 1.70 -25.62 13.10
CA GLN A 295 1.07 -26.84 13.61
C GLN A 295 1.10 -26.94 15.14
N THR A 296 2.20 -26.51 15.77
CA THR A 296 2.47 -26.75 17.19
C THR A 296 2.13 -25.55 18.07
N ASN A 297 2.21 -24.33 17.55
CA ASN A 297 2.03 -23.09 18.30
C ASN A 297 1.45 -21.96 17.43
N SER A 298 0.22 -22.16 16.98
CA SER A 298 -0.49 -21.22 16.10
C SER A 298 -0.63 -19.80 16.66
N SER A 299 -0.52 -19.61 17.98
CA SER A 299 -0.52 -18.29 18.62
C SER A 299 0.74 -17.47 18.32
N PHE A 300 1.86 -18.12 18.00
CA PHE A 300 3.06 -17.46 17.51
C PHE A 300 3.10 -17.38 15.99
N ALA A 301 2.53 -18.37 15.28
CA ALA A 301 2.47 -18.35 13.82
C ALA A 301 1.75 -17.10 13.28
N VAL A 302 0.63 -16.70 13.89
CA VAL A 302 -0.11 -15.46 13.52
C VAL A 302 0.58 -14.16 13.95
N ARG A 303 1.77 -14.25 14.55
CA ARG A 303 2.62 -13.11 14.94
C ARG A 303 3.99 -13.15 14.28
N ASN A 304 4.25 -14.19 13.49
CA ASN A 304 5.51 -14.36 12.81
C ASN A 304 5.50 -13.65 11.47
N VAL A 305 6.44 -12.74 11.25
CA VAL A 305 6.59 -11.96 10.01
C VAL A 305 6.62 -12.86 8.80
N ASP A 306 7.49 -13.89 8.78
CA ASP A 306 7.64 -14.73 7.60
C ASP A 306 6.40 -15.59 7.30
N SER A 307 5.60 -15.95 8.32
CA SER A 307 4.29 -16.60 8.09
C SER A 307 3.36 -15.70 7.27
N PHE A 308 3.35 -14.38 7.52
CA PHE A 308 2.60 -13.44 6.70
C PHE A 308 3.14 -13.34 5.27
N LEU A 309 4.47 -13.28 5.10
CA LEU A 309 5.07 -13.13 3.78
C LEU A 309 4.80 -14.34 2.88
N TYR A 310 4.92 -15.55 3.43
CA TYR A 310 4.60 -16.78 2.73
C TYR A 310 3.11 -16.91 2.44
N TYR A 311 2.23 -16.59 3.39
CA TYR A 311 0.78 -16.54 3.17
C TYR A 311 0.43 -15.60 2.01
N ILE A 312 0.91 -14.35 2.05
CA ILE A 312 0.63 -13.35 1.01
C ILE A 312 1.15 -13.82 -0.36
N ALA A 313 2.35 -14.42 -0.41
CA ALA A 313 2.93 -14.94 -1.64
C ALA A 313 2.12 -16.12 -2.22
N GLU A 314 1.76 -17.11 -1.41
CA GLU A 314 1.03 -18.30 -1.88
C GLU A 314 -0.36 -17.92 -2.39
N VAL A 315 -1.09 -17.10 -1.62
CA VAL A 315 -2.41 -16.61 -2.03
C VAL A 315 -2.34 -15.83 -3.34
N TYR A 316 -1.38 -14.89 -3.47
CA TYR A 316 -1.23 -14.16 -4.71
C TYR A 316 -0.91 -15.11 -5.87
N SER A 317 0.02 -16.07 -5.67
CA SER A 317 0.39 -17.02 -6.72
C SER A 317 -0.78 -17.85 -7.23
N GLU A 318 -1.64 -18.36 -6.35
CA GLU A 318 -2.82 -19.13 -6.73
C GLU A 318 -3.87 -18.27 -7.44
N ALA A 319 -3.97 -17.00 -7.06
CA ALA A 319 -4.92 -16.09 -7.66
C ALA A 319 -4.54 -15.72 -9.10
N VAL A 320 -3.24 -15.64 -9.41
CA VAL A 320 -2.76 -15.28 -10.75
C VAL A 320 -2.43 -16.49 -11.64
N ILE A 321 -2.15 -17.66 -11.05
CA ILE A 321 -1.87 -18.92 -11.75
C ILE A 321 -2.69 -20.04 -11.12
N PRO A 322 -3.53 -20.77 -11.88
CA PRO A 322 -4.28 -21.90 -11.35
C PRO A 322 -3.37 -22.93 -10.67
N GLY A 323 -3.61 -23.19 -9.37
CA GLY A 323 -2.80 -24.10 -8.55
C GLY A 323 -1.50 -23.49 -8.01
N GLY A 324 -1.23 -22.21 -8.29
CA GLY A 324 -0.11 -21.45 -7.76
C GLY A 324 1.27 -21.98 -8.15
N CYS A 325 2.27 -21.57 -7.38
CA CYS A 325 3.65 -22.02 -7.55
C CYS A 325 4.39 -22.19 -6.22
N LEU A 326 3.72 -22.72 -5.19
CA LEU A 326 4.31 -22.93 -3.87
C LEU A 326 5.64 -23.70 -3.95
N GLY A 327 5.64 -24.81 -4.69
CA GLY A 327 6.76 -25.75 -4.76
C GLY A 327 6.65 -26.86 -3.72
N ASP A 328 7.72 -27.63 -3.58
CA ASP A 328 7.80 -28.73 -2.62
C ASP A 328 8.17 -28.18 -1.23
N LEU A 329 7.42 -28.59 -0.21
CA LEU A 329 7.67 -28.32 1.21
C LEU A 329 8.52 -29.42 1.85
#